data_AF-A0A5C6BX98-F1
#
_entry.id   AF-A0A5C6BX98-F1
#
_cell.length_a   1.000
_cell.length_b   1.000
_cell.length_c   1.000
_cell.angle_alpha   90.00
_cell.angle_beta   90.00
_cell.angle_gamma   90.00
#
_symmetry.space_group_name_H-M   'P 1'
#
loop_
_entity.id
_entity.type
_entity.pdbx_description
1 polymer ?
#
loop_
_entity_poly.entity_id
_entity_poly.type
_entity_poly.pdbx_seq_one_letter_code
_entity_poly.pdbx_strand_id
1 'polypeptide(L)' 'MPMTETESFVEEFNRIYQSIGLTVTISDQGRPLVSQPKGLHSGGANGGGEPSVK' A
#
# COMPACT_ATOMS: atom_id res chain seq x y z
N MET A 1 26.73 -0.94 -23.86
CA MET A 1 25.29 -1.30 -23.77
C MET A 1 24.61 -0.19 -22.99
N PRO A 2 23.42 0.30 -23.39
CA PRO A 2 22.69 1.29 -22.60
C PRO A 2 22.31 0.61 -21.28
N MET A 3 22.80 1.15 -20.17
CA MET A 3 22.38 0.73 -18.84
C MET A 3 20.95 1.23 -18.66
N THR A 4 19.96 0.43 -19.08
CA THR A 4 18.60 0.58 -18.59
C THR A 4 18.65 0.22 -17.11
N GLU A 5 18.83 1.23 -16.27
CA GLU A 5 18.66 1.10 -14.82
C GLU A 5 17.31 0.44 -14.59
N THR A 6 17.37 -0.86 -14.29
CA THR A 6 16.18 -1.67 -14.08
C THR A 6 15.80 -1.42 -12.62
N GLU A 7 15.37 -0.19 -12.32
CA GLU A 7 14.81 0.13 -11.01
C GLU A 7 13.66 -0.85 -10.76
N SER A 8 13.64 -1.51 -9.60
CA SER A 8 12.58 -2.45 -9.27
C SER A 8 11.25 -1.69 -9.28
N PHE A 9 10.19 -2.28 -9.86
CA PHE A 9 8.84 -1.70 -9.84
C PHE A 9 8.44 -1.20 -8.43
N VAL A 10 8.89 -1.89 -7.39
CA VAL A 10 8.68 -1.51 -5.99
C VAL A 10 9.34 -0.17 -5.65
N GLU A 11 10.58 0.03 -6.09
CA GLU A 11 11.36 1.25 -5.87
C GLU A 11 10.73 2.43 -6.62
N GLU A 12 10.37 2.24 -7.90
CA GLU A 12 9.71 3.25 -8.71
C GLU A 12 8.34 3.64 -8.11
N PHE A 13 7.51 2.65 -7.77
CA PHE A 13 6.20 2.89 -7.16
C PHE A 13 6.34 3.66 -5.85
N ASN A 14 7.23 3.22 -4.96
CA ASN A 14 7.41 3.88 -3.66
C ASN A 14 7.93 5.30 -3.84
N ARG A 15 8.84 5.55 -4.78
CA ARG A 15 9.31 6.91 -5.09
C ARG A 15 8.19 7.82 -5.59
N ILE A 16 7.32 7.33 -6.47
CA ILE A 16 6.24 8.12 -7.07
C ILE A 16 5.12 8.40 -6.05
N TYR A 17 4.72 7.40 -5.28
CA TYR A 17 3.53 7.46 -4.44
C TYR A 17 3.80 7.68 -2.94
N GLN A 18 5.06 7.96 -2.57
CA GLN A 18 5.44 8.33 -1.19
C GLN A 18 4.63 9.54 -0.68
N SER A 19 4.37 10.52 -1.55
CA SER A 19 3.69 11.78 -1.21
C SER A 19 2.24 11.60 -0.73
N ILE A 20 1.56 10.55 -1.21
CA ILE A 20 0.19 10.19 -0.81
C ILE A 20 0.16 9.07 0.22
N GLY A 21 1.33 8.69 0.76
CA GLY A 21 1.47 7.66 1.78
C GLY A 21 1.08 6.27 1.29
N LEU A 22 1.24 5.95 0.00
CA LEU A 22 1.11 4.58 -0.46
C LEU A 22 2.48 3.90 -0.49
N THR A 23 2.52 2.61 -0.16
CA THR A 23 3.72 1.81 -0.22
C THR A 23 3.40 0.44 -0.79
N VAL A 24 4.20 -0.01 -1.75
CA VAL A 24 4.14 -1.36 -2.32
C VAL A 24 5.21 -2.23 -1.68
N THR A 25 4.83 -3.46 -1.36
CA THR A 25 5.72 -4.54 -0.88
C THR A 25 5.42 -5.83 -1.63
N ILE A 26 6.37 -6.76 -1.67
CA ILE A 26 6.17 -8.09 -2.26
C ILE A 26 5.87 -9.07 -1.13
N SER A 27 4.78 -9.83 -1.27
CA SER A 27 4.43 -10.88 -0.32
C SER A 27 5.38 -12.07 -0.42
N ASP A 28 5.31 -12.98 0.56
CA ASP A 28 5.95 -14.29 0.55
C ASP A 28 5.59 -15.13 -0.69
N GLN A 29 4.41 -14.91 -1.26
CA GLN A 29 3.95 -15.53 -2.51
C GLN A 29 4.41 -14.80 -3.79
N GLY A 30 5.27 -13.78 -3.67
CA GLY A 30 5.75 -13.00 -4.81
C GLY A 30 4.71 -12.05 -5.41
N ARG A 31 3.60 -11.77 -4.70
CA ARG A 31 2.54 -10.87 -5.20
C ARG A 31 2.76 -9.44 -4.68
N PRO A 32 2.56 -8.41 -5.50
CA PRO A 32 2.61 -7.03 -5.04
C PRO A 32 1.41 -6.74 -4.13
N LEU A 33 1.68 -6.13 -2.98
CA LEU A 33 0.71 -5.67 -1.99
C LEU A 33 0.88 -4.17 -1.79
N VAL A 34 -0.19 -3.42 -2.01
CA VAL A 34 -0.25 -1.97 -1.75
C VAL A 34 -0.81 -1.76 -0.35
N SER A 35 -0.16 -0.90 0.43
CA SER A 35 -0.59 -0.57 1.79
C SER A 35 -0.43 0.93 2.07
N GLN A 36 -1.22 1.43 3.03
CA GLN A 36 -1.05 2.74 3.64
C GLN A 36 -0.42 2.56 5.04
N PRO A 37 0.55 3.40 5.46
CA PRO A 37 1.11 3.33 6.79
C PRO A 37 0.00 3.57 7.82
N LYS A 38 -0.10 2.64 8.78
CA LYS A 38 -1.08 2.70 9.87
C LYS A 38 -0.92 4.02 10.63
N GLY A 39 -1.96 4.85 10.60
CA GLY A 39 -1.97 6.18 11.23
C GLY A 39 -2.55 7.28 10.32
N LEU A 40 -2.60 7.05 9.00
CA LEU A 40 -3.40 7.87 8.11
C LEU A 40 -4.83 7.32 8.12
N HIS A 41 -5.61 7.71 9.13
CA HIS A 41 -7.02 7.35 9.22
C HIS A 41 -7.69 7.77 7.91
N SER A 42 -8.14 6.80 7.11
CA SER A 42 -9.33 7.00 6.31
C SER A 42 -10.40 7.37 7.34
N GLY A 43 -10.74 8.66 7.43
CA GLY A 43 -11.96 9.07 8.09
C GLY A 43 -13.10 8.38 7.35
N GLY A 44 -13.53 7.22 7.85
CA GLY A 44 -14.68 6.47 7.36
C GLY A 44 -14.34 5.13 6.72
N ALA A 45 -14.32 4.08 7.53
CA ALA A 45 -14.92 2.80 7.17
C ALA A 45 -15.27 2.05 8.46
N ASN A 46 -16.47 2.34 8.97
CA ASN A 46 -17.29 1.50 9.85
C ASN A 46 -16.53 0.41 10.63
N GLY A 47 -16.04 0.79 11.81
CA GLY A 47 -15.91 -0.18 12.90
C GLY A 47 -17.31 -0.67 13.26
N GLY A 48 -17.57 -1.93 12.90
CA GLY A 48 -18.68 -2.78 13.31
C GLY A 48 -19.82 -2.11 14.08
N GLY A 49 -20.86 -1.71 13.35
CA GLY A 49 -22.19 -1.81 13.92
C GLY A 49 -22.46 -3.29 14.16
N GLU A 50 -22.28 -3.75 15.40
CA GLU A 50 -22.98 -4.92 15.88
C GLU A 50 -24.46 -4.51 15.96
N PRO A 51 -25.38 -5.09 15.14
CA PRO A 51 -26.78 -4.97 15.48
C PRO A 51 -26.98 -5.86 16.70
N SER A 52 -26.97 -5.27 17.89
CA SER A 52 -27.51 -5.95 19.07
C SER A 52 -28.98 -6.23 18.78
N VAL A 53 -29.25 -7.45 18.35
CA VAL A 53 -30.60 -7.99 18.22
C VAL A 53 -31.05 -8.44 19.60
N LYS A 54 -32.04 -7.68 20.11
CA LYS A 54 -32.96 -7.95 21.23
C LYS A 54 -32.49 -7.61 22.65
#